data_AF-A0A1Q9AFY3-F1
#
_entry.id   AF-A0A1Q9AFY3-F1
#
_cell.length_a   1.000
_cell.length_b   1.000
_cell.length_c   1.000
_cell.angle_alpha   90.00
_cell.angle_beta   90.00
_cell.angle_gamma   90.00
#
_symmetry.space_group_name_H-M   'P 1'
#
loop_
_entity.id
_entity.type
_entity.pdbx_description
1 polymer ?
#
loop_
_entity_poly.entity_id
_entity_poly.type
_entity_poly.pdbx_seq_one_letter_code
_entity_poly.pdbx_strand_id
1 'polypeptide(L)'
;MKGAQLDTVDALMAQYAAGMLPEPMRVLVSSHLELQPQQRGKVAAYEALVGDMLLSAPPVALDDADAALARIFAAEAPSAQARPLLEDPLFPAALREFIGFGSGEVPWRRKLPGFKEHMIGKIDDCEVSLFWIRPGRKIPAHTHEGMEISLVLCGAFRDGRGRFARGDISIADDSVEHRPVAEDEAPCIGLSIVDAPLRFTGSIRQFLGDLIG
;
A
#
# COMPACT_ATOMS: atom_id res chain seq x y z
N MET A 1 4.89 10.48 -19.25
CA MET A 1 6.12 9.76 -18.83
C MET A 1 5.73 8.32 -18.59
N LYS A 2 6.34 7.34 -19.27
CA LYS A 2 6.19 5.93 -18.86
C LYS A 2 6.72 5.85 -17.43
N GLY A 3 5.87 5.41 -16.50
CA GLY A 3 6.15 5.44 -15.07
C GLY A 3 7.50 4.80 -14.76
N ALA A 4 8.25 5.41 -13.83
CA ALA A 4 9.44 4.77 -13.29
C ALA A 4 9.03 3.38 -12.77
N GLN A 5 9.68 2.35 -13.28
CA GLN A 5 9.36 0.96 -12.95
C GLN A 5 9.56 0.79 -11.43
N LEU A 6 8.48 0.39 -10.76
CA LEU A 6 8.42 0.14 -9.32
C LEU A 6 8.53 -1.36 -9.13
N ASP A 7 9.69 -1.94 -9.41
CA ASP A 7 9.92 -3.39 -9.41
C ASP A 7 10.61 -3.88 -8.12
N THR A 8 10.93 -2.96 -7.21
CA THR A 8 11.48 -3.27 -5.88
C THR A 8 10.88 -2.40 -4.78
N VAL A 9 10.87 -2.93 -3.56
CA VAL A 9 10.45 -2.18 -2.36
C VAL A 9 11.36 -0.97 -2.12
N ASP A 10 12.63 -1.06 -2.52
CA ASP A 10 13.59 0.05 -2.41
C ASP A 10 13.26 1.20 -3.35
N ALA A 11 12.88 0.90 -4.60
CA ALA A 11 12.39 1.90 -5.54
C ALA A 11 11.11 2.57 -5.03
N LEU A 12 10.19 1.78 -4.46
CA LEU A 12 8.96 2.29 -3.84
C LEU A 12 9.26 3.26 -2.69
N MET A 13 10.17 2.89 -1.78
CA MET A 13 10.58 3.77 -0.68
C MET A 13 11.32 5.03 -1.16
N ALA A 14 12.11 4.94 -2.23
CA ALA A 14 12.77 6.12 -2.81
C ALA A 14 11.75 7.08 -3.44
N GLN A 15 10.76 6.57 -4.17
CA GLN A 15 9.67 7.40 -4.73
C GLN A 15 8.77 7.99 -3.64
N TYR A 16 8.57 7.28 -2.53
CA TYR A 16 7.91 7.81 -1.33
C TYR A 16 8.68 9.03 -0.79
N ALA A 17 9.99 8.89 -0.57
CA ALA A 17 10.84 9.99 -0.07
C ALA A 17 10.89 11.18 -1.05
N ALA A 18 10.81 10.93 -2.35
CA ALA A 18 10.77 11.97 -3.38
C ALA A 18 9.38 12.64 -3.53
N GLY A 19 8.35 12.18 -2.82
CA GLY A 19 6.99 12.73 -2.90
C GLY A 19 6.30 12.45 -4.25
N MET A 20 6.69 11.39 -4.95
CA MET A 20 6.22 11.07 -6.31
C MET A 20 5.08 10.06 -6.37
N LEU A 21 4.78 9.38 -5.25
CA LEU A 21 3.78 8.33 -5.22
C LEU A 21 2.34 8.89 -5.21
N PRO A 22 1.40 8.24 -5.93
CA PRO A 22 -0.02 8.41 -5.73
C PRO A 22 -0.42 8.22 -4.26
N GLU A 23 -1.51 8.87 -3.84
CA GLU A 23 -1.93 8.84 -2.43
C GLU A 23 -2.07 7.42 -1.86
N PRO A 24 -2.72 6.45 -2.53
CA PRO A 24 -2.84 5.09 -1.99
C PRO A 24 -1.46 4.45 -1.72
N MET A 25 -0.52 4.56 -2.66
CA MET A 25 0.81 3.98 -2.54
C MET A 25 1.61 4.66 -1.43
N ARG A 26 1.45 5.98 -1.26
CA ARG A 26 2.03 6.72 -0.13
C ARG A 26 1.50 6.22 1.21
N VAL A 27 0.19 5.98 1.32
CA VAL A 27 -0.44 5.42 2.53
C VAL A 27 0.06 4.01 2.81
N LEU A 28 0.24 3.19 1.78
CA LEU A 28 0.80 1.85 1.91
C LEU A 28 2.23 1.88 2.47
N VAL A 29 3.10 2.74 1.92
CA VAL A 29 4.48 2.89 2.43
C VAL A 29 4.49 3.46 3.85
N SER A 30 3.65 4.46 4.14
CA SER A 30 3.52 4.99 5.51
C SER A 30 3.09 3.91 6.50
N SER A 31 2.11 3.08 6.12
CA SER A 31 1.63 1.94 6.90
C SER A 31 2.72 0.88 7.10
N HIS A 32 3.52 0.61 6.07
CA HIS A 32 4.70 -0.26 6.17
C HIS A 32 5.71 0.26 7.19
N LEU A 33 6.03 1.56 7.17
CA LEU A 33 6.99 2.18 8.11
C LEU A 33 6.48 2.25 9.55
N GLU A 34 5.16 2.27 9.76
CA GLU A 34 4.55 2.07 11.08
C GLU A 34 4.74 0.64 11.59
N LEU A 35 4.54 -0.36 10.72
CA LEU A 35 4.66 -1.78 11.05
C LEU A 35 6.12 -2.27 11.14
N GLN A 36 7.03 -1.64 10.40
CA GLN A 36 8.45 -2.01 10.29
C GLN A 36 9.36 -0.80 10.61
N PRO A 37 9.44 -0.35 11.89
CA PRO A 37 10.17 0.86 12.27
C PRO A 37 11.65 0.86 11.86
N GLN A 38 12.28 -0.31 11.75
CA GLN A 38 13.66 -0.47 11.30
C GLN A 38 13.91 -0.02 9.86
N GLN A 39 12.86 0.03 9.02
CA GLN A 39 12.97 0.49 7.63
C GLN A 39 12.99 2.02 7.51
N ARG A 40 12.62 2.76 8.57
CA ARG A 40 12.60 4.23 8.56
C ARG A 40 13.98 4.84 8.30
N GLY A 41 15.05 4.20 8.76
CA GLY A 41 16.41 4.65 8.48
C GLY A 41 16.75 4.68 6.98
N LYS A 42 16.14 3.78 6.19
CA LYS A 42 16.34 3.73 4.74
C LYS A 42 15.64 4.89 4.04
N VAL A 43 14.39 5.17 4.43
CA VAL A 43 13.64 6.34 3.93
C VAL A 43 14.34 7.64 4.30
N ALA A 44 14.81 7.77 5.55
CA ALA A 44 15.57 8.94 5.98
C ALA A 44 16.85 9.16 5.15
N ALA A 45 17.52 8.10 4.72
CA ALA A 45 18.68 8.21 3.83
C ALA A 45 18.29 8.73 2.43
N TYR A 46 17.15 8.29 1.89
CA TYR A 46 16.62 8.83 0.63
C TYR A 46 16.16 10.29 0.78
N GLU A 47 15.49 10.63 1.89
CA GLU A 47 15.08 12.01 2.19
C GLU A 47 16.27 12.95 2.33
N ALA A 48 17.37 12.49 2.95
CA ALA A 48 18.61 13.27 3.02
C ALA A 48 19.17 13.57 1.62
N LEU A 49 19.19 12.57 0.73
CA LEU A 49 19.63 12.76 -0.66
C LEU A 49 18.73 13.75 -1.42
N VAL A 50 17.41 13.61 -1.29
CA VAL A 50 16.43 14.54 -1.89
C VAL A 50 16.59 15.95 -1.29
N GLY A 51 16.86 16.05 0.00
CA GLY A 51 17.15 17.31 0.69
C GLY A 51 18.40 18.01 0.16
N ASP A 52 19.48 17.27 -0.06
CA ASP A 52 20.72 17.81 -0.66
C ASP A 52 20.48 18.31 -2.09
N MET A 53 19.66 17.60 -2.87
CA MET A 53 19.25 18.04 -4.21
C MET A 53 18.43 19.33 -4.15
N LEU A 54 17.50 19.44 -3.19
CA LEU A 54 16.71 20.64 -2.97
C LEU A 54 17.58 21.83 -2.57
N LEU A 55 18.54 21.63 -1.66
CA LEU A 55 19.48 22.68 -1.22
C LEU A 55 20.44 23.13 -2.33
N SER A 56 20.74 22.24 -3.28
CA SER A 56 21.61 22.54 -4.43
C SER A 56 20.86 23.14 -5.62
N ALA A 57 19.53 23.16 -5.59
CA ALA A 57 18.73 23.71 -6.67
C ALA A 57 18.92 25.24 -6.78
N PRO A 58 18.93 25.82 -8.00
CA PRO A 58 19.00 27.26 -8.16
C PRO A 58 17.85 27.94 -7.40
N PRO A 59 18.14 28.95 -6.55
CA PRO A 59 17.09 29.62 -5.80
C PRO A 59 16.16 30.37 -6.76
N VAL A 60 14.87 30.31 -6.47
CA VAL A 60 13.86 31.12 -7.14
C VAL A 60 13.41 32.20 -6.17
N ALA A 61 13.52 33.46 -6.60
CA ALA A 61 13.10 34.58 -5.77
C ALA A 61 11.58 34.52 -5.52
N LEU A 62 11.16 34.82 -4.30
CA LEU A 62 9.75 35.05 -3.99
C LEU A 62 9.37 36.47 -4.44
N ASP A 63 8.17 36.63 -5.00
CA ASP A 63 7.69 37.93 -5.48
C ASP A 63 7.56 38.96 -4.34
N ASP A 64 7.01 38.55 -3.19
CA ASP A 64 6.85 39.39 -1.99
C ASP A 64 6.96 38.53 -0.72
N ALA A 65 8.18 38.46 -0.16
CA ALA A 65 8.47 37.65 1.02
C ALA A 65 7.78 38.19 2.29
N ASP A 66 7.66 39.51 2.43
CA ASP A 66 7.04 40.14 3.59
C ASP A 66 5.53 39.88 3.62
N ALA A 67 4.86 39.99 2.46
CA ALA A 67 3.45 39.63 2.35
C ALA A 67 3.22 38.14 2.58
N ALA A 68 4.09 37.27 2.10
CA ALA A 68 4.01 35.83 2.36
C ALA A 68 4.11 35.53 3.87
N LEU A 69 5.08 36.15 4.56
CA LEU A 69 5.26 36.01 6.00
C LEU A 69 4.08 36.58 6.80
N ALA A 70 3.56 37.74 6.40
CA ALA A 70 2.37 38.34 7.00
C ALA A 70 1.14 37.43 6.89
N ARG A 71 0.94 36.78 5.73
CA ARG A 71 -0.13 35.78 5.55
C ARG A 71 0.04 34.58 6.48
N ILE A 72 1.26 34.09 6.69
CA ILE A 72 1.53 32.97 7.63
C ILE A 72 1.15 33.36 9.06
N PHE A 73 1.54 34.55 9.53
CA PHE A 73 1.22 34.99 10.89
C PHE A 73 -0.24 35.41 11.10
N ALA A 74 -0.91 35.85 10.04
CA ALA A 74 -2.34 36.18 10.07
C ALA A 74 -3.24 34.95 9.89
N ALA A 75 -2.71 33.83 9.38
CA ALA A 75 -3.47 32.60 9.22
C ALA A 75 -3.90 32.08 10.60
N GLU A 76 -5.19 31.80 10.73
CA GLU A 76 -5.66 31.01 11.88
C GLU A 76 -4.97 29.65 11.83
N ALA A 77 -4.42 29.22 12.96
CA ALA A 77 -3.86 27.89 13.07
C ALA A 77 -4.95 26.91 12.63
N PRO A 78 -4.67 25.98 11.70
CA PRO A 78 -5.65 24.98 11.32
C PRO A 78 -6.10 24.29 12.61
N SER A 79 -7.41 24.26 12.83
CA SER A 79 -7.98 23.51 13.94
C SER A 79 -7.60 22.06 13.72
N ALA A 80 -6.54 21.62 14.41
CA ALA A 80 -6.20 20.22 14.53
C ALA A 80 -7.31 19.60 15.38
N GLN A 81 -8.43 19.28 14.74
CA GLN A 81 -9.37 18.34 15.30
C GLN A 81 -8.60 17.03 15.37
N ALA A 82 -8.01 16.77 16.53
CA ALA A 82 -7.46 15.46 16.85
C ALA A 82 -8.64 14.50 16.70
N ARG A 83 -8.72 13.82 15.55
CA ARG A 83 -9.61 12.68 15.42
C ARG A 83 -9.13 11.70 16.47
N PRO A 84 -10.00 11.22 17.38
CA PRO A 84 -9.60 10.19 18.31
C PRO A 84 -9.02 9.05 17.47
N LEU A 85 -7.73 8.75 17.69
CA LEU A 85 -7.10 7.61 17.04
C LEU A 85 -7.89 6.39 17.49
N LEU A 86 -8.69 5.84 16.58
CA LEU A 86 -9.36 4.56 16.80
C LEU A 86 -8.27 3.54 17.16
N GLU A 87 -8.26 3.05 18.40
CA GLU A 87 -7.32 2.00 18.78
C GLU A 87 -7.63 0.77 17.92
N ASP A 88 -6.64 0.31 17.15
CA ASP A 88 -6.77 -0.85 16.30
C ASP A 88 -5.51 -1.71 16.37
N PRO A 89 -5.63 -3.00 16.73
CA PRO A 89 -4.47 -3.87 16.85
C PRO A 89 -3.87 -4.25 15.49
N LEU A 90 -4.63 -4.15 14.41
CA LEU A 90 -4.26 -4.64 13.08
C LEU A 90 -3.88 -3.53 12.12
N PHE A 91 -4.66 -2.45 12.02
CA PHE A 91 -4.50 -1.41 11.01
C PHE A 91 -3.65 -0.24 11.50
N PRO A 92 -2.55 0.09 10.79
CA PRO A 92 -1.74 1.29 11.05
C PRO A 92 -2.56 2.58 11.01
N ALA A 93 -2.08 3.63 11.68
CA ALA A 93 -2.75 4.92 11.74
C ALA A 93 -2.93 5.53 10.35
N ALA A 94 -1.89 5.51 9.51
CA ALA A 94 -1.98 6.02 8.14
C ALA A 94 -3.10 5.34 7.32
N LEU A 95 -3.25 4.02 7.44
CA LEU A 95 -4.33 3.29 6.78
C LEU A 95 -5.70 3.69 7.34
N ARG A 96 -5.85 3.78 8.66
CA ARG A 96 -7.13 4.13 9.31
C ARG A 96 -7.58 5.53 8.97
N GLU A 97 -6.66 6.50 8.94
CA GLU A 97 -6.96 7.88 8.54
C GLU A 97 -7.41 7.96 7.09
N PHE A 98 -6.82 7.13 6.22
CA PHE A 98 -7.15 7.06 4.81
C PHE A 98 -8.51 6.41 4.54
N ILE A 99 -8.83 5.29 5.19
CA ILE A 99 -10.09 4.54 4.91
C ILE A 99 -11.25 4.93 5.83
N GLY A 100 -10.97 5.56 6.97
CA GLY A 100 -11.97 6.08 7.90
C GLY A 100 -12.60 5.06 8.84
N PHE A 101 -12.09 3.83 8.92
CA PHE A 101 -12.60 2.77 9.81
C PHE A 101 -11.50 1.80 10.28
N GLY A 102 -11.77 1.06 11.36
CA GLY A 102 -10.88 0.04 11.89
C GLY A 102 -11.07 -1.36 11.25
N SER A 103 -10.14 -2.25 11.54
CA SER A 103 -10.13 -3.66 11.12
C SER A 103 -11.37 -4.45 11.56
N GLY A 104 -12.00 -4.05 12.67
CA GLY A 104 -13.24 -4.65 13.16
C GLY A 104 -14.50 -4.26 12.36
N GLU A 105 -14.42 -3.23 11.53
CA GLU A 105 -15.57 -2.62 10.85
C GLU A 105 -15.57 -2.86 9.34
N VAL A 106 -14.59 -3.60 8.83
CA VAL A 106 -14.43 -3.82 7.39
C VAL A 106 -15.66 -4.52 6.80
N PRO A 107 -16.39 -3.91 5.84
CA PRO A 107 -17.59 -4.51 5.27
C PRO A 107 -17.22 -5.48 4.15
N TRP A 108 -16.71 -6.64 4.57
CA TRP A 108 -16.23 -7.71 3.70
C TRP A 108 -17.31 -8.25 2.75
N ARG A 109 -16.95 -8.45 1.48
CA ARG A 109 -17.75 -9.16 0.49
C ARG A 109 -17.05 -10.45 0.08
N ARG A 110 -17.76 -11.58 0.14
CA ARG A 110 -17.20 -12.86 -0.32
C ARG A 110 -17.07 -12.86 -1.85
N LYS A 111 -15.86 -13.08 -2.37
CA LYS A 111 -15.59 -13.19 -3.80
C LYS A 111 -15.42 -14.64 -4.23
N LEU A 112 -14.72 -15.44 -3.43
CA LEU A 112 -14.57 -16.89 -3.61
C LEU A 112 -14.71 -17.60 -2.26
N PRO A 113 -14.93 -18.94 -2.22
CA PRO A 113 -14.83 -19.68 -0.98
C PRO A 113 -13.48 -19.45 -0.30
N GLY A 114 -13.49 -18.99 0.95
CA GLY A 114 -12.27 -18.67 1.70
C GLY A 114 -11.55 -17.37 1.29
N PHE A 115 -12.13 -16.55 0.41
CA PHE A 115 -11.59 -15.26 0.00
C PHE A 115 -12.66 -14.17 0.07
N LYS A 116 -12.37 -13.09 0.80
CA LYS A 116 -13.23 -11.91 0.88
C LYS A 116 -12.43 -10.69 0.49
N GLU A 117 -13.13 -9.70 -0.04
CA GLU A 117 -12.57 -8.42 -0.44
C GLU A 117 -13.51 -7.31 -0.01
N HIS A 118 -12.94 -6.18 0.37
CA HIS A 118 -13.64 -4.91 0.49
C HIS A 118 -12.99 -3.89 -0.44
N MET A 119 -13.70 -3.50 -1.50
CA MET A 119 -13.27 -2.47 -2.42
C MET A 119 -13.47 -1.09 -1.77
N ILE A 120 -12.38 -0.34 -1.59
CA ILE A 120 -12.41 1.03 -1.08
C ILE A 120 -12.81 1.98 -2.21
N GLY A 121 -12.24 1.78 -3.40
CA GLY A 121 -12.58 2.56 -4.60
C GLY A 121 -11.39 2.76 -5.53
N LYS A 122 -11.55 3.65 -6.50
CA LYS A 122 -10.48 4.09 -7.40
C LYS A 122 -10.00 5.48 -6.97
N ILE A 123 -8.73 5.62 -6.61
CA ILE A 123 -8.11 6.84 -6.07
C ILE A 123 -6.77 7.04 -6.78
N ASP A 124 -6.51 8.23 -7.33
CA ASP A 124 -5.33 8.53 -8.15
C ASP A 124 -5.04 7.46 -9.20
N ASP A 125 -6.09 7.08 -9.93
CA ASP A 125 -6.10 6.02 -10.93
C ASP A 125 -5.77 4.59 -10.46
N CYS A 126 -5.59 4.38 -9.16
CA CYS A 126 -5.34 3.06 -8.57
C CYS A 126 -6.64 2.46 -8.00
N GLU A 127 -6.92 1.19 -8.26
CA GLU A 127 -7.90 0.42 -7.52
C GLU A 127 -7.34 0.04 -6.15
N VAL A 128 -8.10 0.34 -5.09
CA VAL A 128 -7.69 0.12 -3.71
C VAL A 128 -8.67 -0.83 -3.02
N SER A 129 -8.16 -1.92 -2.46
CA SER A 129 -8.99 -2.87 -1.73
C SER A 129 -8.30 -3.45 -0.51
N LEU A 130 -9.10 -3.91 0.44
CA LEU A 130 -8.66 -4.81 1.49
C LEU A 130 -9.01 -6.24 1.07
N PHE A 131 -8.11 -7.18 1.33
CA PHE A 131 -8.36 -8.60 1.14
C PHE A 131 -8.29 -9.38 2.45
N TRP A 132 -9.02 -10.49 2.49
CA TRP A 132 -9.01 -11.46 3.57
C TRP A 132 -8.95 -12.86 2.97
N ILE A 133 -7.96 -13.65 3.38
CA ILE A 133 -7.75 -15.01 2.91
C ILE A 133 -7.82 -15.93 4.13
N ARG A 134 -8.67 -16.95 4.06
CA ARG A 134 -8.79 -17.98 5.11
C ARG A 134 -7.45 -18.71 5.29
N PRO A 135 -7.07 -19.14 6.51
CA PRO A 135 -5.89 -19.96 6.71
C PRO A 135 -5.84 -21.19 5.78
N GLY A 136 -4.66 -21.47 5.25
CA GLY A 136 -4.39 -22.57 4.30
C GLY A 136 -5.01 -22.39 2.91
N ARG A 137 -5.70 -21.27 2.66
CA ARG A 137 -6.40 -21.06 1.40
C ARG A 137 -5.46 -20.59 0.29
N LYS A 138 -5.62 -21.21 -0.87
CA LYS A 138 -4.95 -20.84 -2.13
C LYS A 138 -5.84 -19.90 -2.93
N ILE A 139 -5.27 -18.80 -3.39
CA ILE A 139 -5.88 -17.89 -4.36
C ILE A 139 -5.52 -18.41 -5.78
N PRO A 140 -6.46 -18.43 -6.74
CA PRO A 140 -6.17 -18.85 -8.09
C PRO A 140 -4.99 -18.10 -8.71
N ALA A 141 -4.21 -18.79 -9.53
CA ALA A 141 -3.07 -18.19 -10.22
C ALA A 141 -3.52 -17.04 -11.14
N HIS A 142 -2.83 -15.92 -11.05
CA HIS A 142 -3.11 -14.72 -11.83
C HIS A 142 -1.86 -13.89 -12.09
N THR A 143 -1.98 -12.98 -13.04
CA THR A 143 -1.08 -11.86 -13.32
C THR A 143 -1.91 -10.57 -13.34
N HIS A 144 -1.26 -9.42 -13.50
CA HIS A 144 -1.90 -8.11 -13.61
C HIS A 144 -1.53 -7.45 -14.93
N GLU A 145 -2.36 -6.58 -15.48
CA GLU A 145 -2.00 -5.80 -16.68
C GLU A 145 -1.07 -4.61 -16.37
N GLY A 146 -0.77 -4.42 -15.09
CA GLY A 146 0.11 -3.39 -14.55
C GLY A 146 0.65 -3.87 -13.22
N MET A 147 0.74 -2.97 -12.25
CA MET A 147 1.33 -3.23 -10.95
C MET A 147 0.28 -3.52 -9.89
N GLU A 148 0.49 -4.61 -9.16
CA GLU A 148 -0.12 -4.86 -7.86
C GLU A 148 0.92 -4.65 -6.75
N ILE A 149 0.59 -3.78 -5.81
CA ILE A 149 1.34 -3.59 -4.56
C ILE A 149 0.44 -4.01 -3.40
N SER A 150 0.89 -5.01 -2.65
CA SER A 150 0.18 -5.55 -1.49
C SER A 150 0.99 -5.35 -0.21
N LEU A 151 0.36 -4.86 0.85
CA LEU A 151 0.90 -4.82 2.21
C LEU A 151 0.15 -5.80 3.09
N VAL A 152 0.88 -6.74 3.72
CA VAL A 152 0.27 -7.68 4.67
C VAL A 152 0.03 -6.97 6.01
N LEU A 153 -1.22 -6.93 6.43
CA LEU A 153 -1.67 -6.33 7.69
C LEU A 153 -1.82 -7.39 8.78
N CYS A 154 -2.17 -8.64 8.45
CA CYS A 154 -2.30 -9.72 9.44
C CYS A 154 -1.93 -11.06 8.81
N GLY A 155 -1.41 -11.97 9.63
CA GLY A 155 -0.99 -13.30 9.18
C GLY A 155 0.18 -13.23 8.20
N ALA A 156 0.17 -14.16 7.25
CA ALA A 156 1.15 -14.25 6.19
C ALA A 156 0.61 -15.05 5.00
N PHE A 157 1.22 -14.86 3.84
CA PHE A 157 1.06 -15.74 2.69
C PHE A 157 2.41 -16.11 2.08
N ARG A 158 2.40 -17.14 1.24
CA ARG A 158 3.53 -17.56 0.42
C ARG A 158 3.13 -17.63 -1.04
N ASP A 159 4.05 -17.30 -1.91
CA ASP A 159 3.96 -17.60 -3.34
C ASP A 159 5.33 -18.08 -3.86
N GLY A 160 5.50 -18.14 -5.19
CA GLY A 160 6.75 -18.60 -5.81
C GLY A 160 7.98 -17.73 -5.51
N ARG A 161 7.79 -16.50 -5.00
CA ARG A 161 8.85 -15.52 -4.72
C ARG A 161 9.28 -15.54 -3.27
N GLY A 162 8.45 -16.08 -2.38
CA GLY A 162 8.79 -16.24 -0.97
C GLY A 162 7.60 -16.11 -0.03
N ARG A 163 7.91 -15.77 1.22
CA ARG A 163 6.94 -15.53 2.28
C ARG A 163 6.79 -14.03 2.51
N PHE A 164 5.55 -13.59 2.67
CA PHE A 164 5.18 -12.23 3.04
C PHE A 164 4.32 -12.28 4.30
N ALA A 165 4.79 -11.68 5.38
CA ALA A 165 4.11 -11.62 6.67
C ALA A 165 3.78 -10.18 7.06
N ARG A 166 3.11 -9.99 8.19
CA ARG A 166 2.70 -8.66 8.68
C ARG A 166 3.82 -7.61 8.53
N GLY A 167 3.51 -6.55 7.78
CA GLY A 167 4.39 -5.45 7.45
C GLY A 167 5.18 -5.64 6.16
N ASP A 168 5.24 -6.83 5.57
CA ASP A 168 5.92 -7.04 4.29
C ASP A 168 5.11 -6.49 3.13
N ILE A 169 5.83 -5.95 2.14
CA ILE A 169 5.29 -5.50 0.86
C ILE A 169 5.60 -6.55 -0.21
N SER A 170 4.57 -6.96 -0.95
CA SER A 170 4.69 -7.72 -2.19
C SER A 170 4.41 -6.80 -3.37
N ILE A 171 5.29 -6.80 -4.37
CA ILE A 171 5.12 -6.07 -5.62
C ILE A 171 5.08 -7.07 -6.76
N ALA A 172 4.00 -7.11 -7.53
CA ALA A 172 3.84 -7.96 -8.71
C ALA A 172 3.49 -7.10 -9.92
N ASP A 173 4.16 -7.32 -11.05
CA ASP A 173 3.85 -6.67 -12.33
C ASP A 173 3.28 -7.70 -13.34
N ASP A 174 3.18 -7.30 -14.61
CA ASP A 174 2.65 -8.14 -15.68
C ASP A 174 3.49 -9.38 -16.01
N SER A 175 4.76 -9.40 -15.59
CA SER A 175 5.67 -10.54 -15.73
C SER A 175 5.51 -11.55 -14.60
N VAL A 176 4.80 -11.18 -13.52
CA VAL A 176 4.65 -12.00 -12.32
C VAL A 176 3.32 -12.75 -12.35
N GLU A 177 3.38 -14.02 -12.70
CA GLU A 177 2.33 -14.97 -12.36
C GLU A 177 2.51 -15.46 -10.92
N HIS A 178 1.55 -15.18 -10.05
CA HIS A 178 1.58 -15.64 -8.66
C HIS A 178 0.31 -16.35 -8.22
N ARG A 179 0.49 -17.26 -7.24
CA ARG A 179 -0.58 -18.07 -6.65
C ARG A 179 -0.46 -18.03 -5.12
N PRO A 180 -0.94 -16.95 -4.49
CA PRO A 180 -0.82 -16.77 -3.05
C PRO A 180 -1.48 -17.89 -2.25
N VAL A 181 -0.80 -18.37 -1.21
CA VAL A 181 -1.31 -19.34 -0.24
C VAL A 181 -1.17 -18.75 1.16
N ALA A 182 -2.28 -18.51 1.85
CA ALA A 182 -2.25 -18.06 3.23
C ALA A 182 -1.69 -19.16 4.16
N GLU A 183 -0.88 -18.79 5.14
CA GLU A 183 -0.39 -19.71 6.16
C GLU A 183 -1.54 -20.17 7.10
N ASP A 184 -1.33 -21.28 7.83
CA ASP A 184 -2.40 -21.97 8.55
C ASP A 184 -2.77 -21.36 9.92
N GLU A 185 -1.93 -20.48 10.47
CA GLU A 185 -2.06 -19.98 11.84
C GLU A 185 -3.17 -18.93 12.01
N ALA A 186 -3.30 -18.01 11.05
CA ALA A 186 -4.19 -16.86 11.13
C ALA A 186 -4.62 -16.44 9.72
N PRO A 187 -5.79 -15.79 9.56
CA PRO A 187 -6.19 -15.27 8.26
C PRO A 187 -5.15 -14.27 7.75
N CYS A 188 -4.84 -14.34 6.46
CA CYS A 188 -4.01 -13.33 5.82
C CYS A 188 -4.90 -12.15 5.43
N ILE A 189 -4.62 -10.98 6.00
CA ILE A 189 -5.33 -9.73 5.71
C ILE A 189 -4.32 -8.76 5.14
N GLY A 190 -4.68 -8.04 4.08
CA GLY A 190 -3.79 -7.03 3.51
C GLY A 190 -4.53 -5.93 2.76
N LEU A 191 -3.78 -4.86 2.49
CA LEU A 191 -4.14 -3.78 1.58
C LEU A 191 -3.54 -4.13 0.21
N SER A 192 -4.34 -4.07 -0.86
CA SER A 192 -3.88 -4.18 -2.23
C SER A 192 -4.17 -2.90 -3.00
N ILE A 193 -3.21 -2.47 -3.80
CA ILE A 193 -3.26 -1.31 -4.68
C ILE A 193 -2.87 -1.80 -6.07
N VAL A 194 -3.77 -1.61 -7.02
CA VAL A 194 -3.62 -2.10 -8.38
C VAL A 194 -3.79 -0.95 -9.36
N ASP A 195 -2.83 -0.72 -10.25
CA ASP A 195 -2.91 0.38 -11.23
C ASP A 195 -3.50 -0.03 -12.60
N ALA A 196 -3.72 -1.33 -12.83
CA ALA A 196 -4.36 -1.88 -14.03
C ALA A 196 -5.00 -3.26 -13.77
N PRO A 197 -6.09 -3.64 -14.48
CA PRO A 197 -6.91 -4.79 -14.14
C PRO A 197 -6.18 -6.14 -14.12
N LEU A 198 -6.69 -7.05 -13.29
CA LEU A 198 -6.14 -8.38 -13.05
C LEU A 198 -6.54 -9.38 -14.16
N ARG A 199 -5.62 -10.26 -14.54
CA ARG A 199 -5.85 -11.36 -15.50
C ARG A 199 -5.54 -12.72 -14.87
N PHE A 200 -6.52 -13.61 -14.80
CA PHE A 200 -6.27 -15.00 -14.39
C PHE A 200 -5.51 -15.78 -15.47
N THR A 201 -4.46 -16.50 -15.08
CA THR A 201 -3.51 -17.16 -16.00
C THR A 201 -3.54 -18.68 -15.91
N GLY A 202 -4.23 -19.24 -14.90
CA GLY A 202 -4.32 -20.69 -14.68
C GLY A 202 -5.26 -21.43 -15.64
N SER A 203 -5.03 -22.73 -15.83
CA SER A 203 -5.94 -23.59 -16.60
C SER A 203 -7.32 -23.74 -15.94
N ILE A 204 -8.37 -24.02 -16.72
CA ILE A 204 -9.73 -24.23 -16.17
C ILE A 204 -9.75 -25.33 -15.09
N ARG A 205 -8.98 -26.41 -15.29
CA ARG A 205 -8.86 -27.50 -14.31
C ARG A 205 -8.21 -27.03 -13.00
N GLN A 206 -7.20 -26.18 -13.09
CA GLN A 206 -6.53 -25.59 -11.93
C GLN A 206 -7.47 -24.64 -11.20
N PHE A 207 -8.17 -23.77 -11.93
CA PHE A 207 -9.15 -22.85 -11.36
C PHE A 207 -10.27 -23.59 -10.59
N LEU A 208 -10.78 -24.70 -11.13
CA LEU A 208 -11.78 -25.54 -10.44
C LEU A 208 -11.24 -26.18 -9.15
N GLY A 209 -10.00 -26.68 -9.16
CA GLY A 209 -9.35 -27.16 -7.95
C GLY A 209 -9.16 -26.04 -6.93
N ASP A 210 -8.74 -24.87 -7.40
CA ASP A 210 -8.59 -23.68 -6.57
C ASP A 210 -9.92 -23.20 -6.01
N LEU A 211 -11.07 -23.47 -6.62
CA LEU A 211 -12.37 -23.05 -6.08
C LEU A 211 -12.83 -23.90 -4.88
N ILE A 212 -12.41 -25.17 -4.82
CA ILE A 212 -12.89 -26.16 -3.87
C ILE A 212 -12.06 -26.16 -2.58
N GLY A 213 -10.74 -25.94 -2.67
CA GLY A 213 -9.84 -26.05 -1.52
C GLY A 213 -8.52 -26.68 -1.89
#